data_AF-A0A258C4J0-F1
#
_entry.id   AF-A0A258C4J0-F1
#
_cell.length_a   1.000
_cell.length_b   1.000
_cell.length_c   1.000
_cell.angle_alpha   90.00
_cell.angle_beta   90.00
_cell.angle_gamma   90.00
#
_symmetry.space_group_name_H-M   'P 1'
#
loop_
_entity.id
_entity.type
_entity.pdbx_description
1 polymer ?
#
loop_
_entity_poly.entity_id
_entity_poly.type
_entity_poly.pdbx_seq_one_letter_code
_entity_poly.pdbx_strand_id
1 'polypeptide(L)'
;MDTYELLFVNAYGRQKWGEFQGRRCWQILQDEQPGPCGFCSNSQLLDADGKPSGVHVWEFQNTRNGHWYQCRDQAIEWTDGRIVRLEIATDITDRKRMEQALEKAVDRAEALARTDELTGLNNRRAFFDLGERFCRRARVGYPVAVLMFDVDHFKRINDTYGHAAGDAVLRAIGQRLPPLLRPADVLGR
;
A
#
# COMPACT_ATOMS: atom_id res chain seq x y z
N MET A 1 -19.23 5.55 28.33
CA MET A 1 -17.76 5.39 28.08
C MET A 1 -17.05 6.74 28.03
N ASP A 2 -17.62 7.78 28.64
CA ASP A 2 -17.26 9.17 28.37
C ASP A 2 -16.24 9.74 29.35
N THR A 3 -15.89 8.96 30.38
CA THR A 3 -14.85 9.31 31.37
C THR A 3 -13.45 9.00 30.85
N TYR A 4 -13.34 8.01 29.96
CA TYR A 4 -12.09 7.49 29.39
C TYR A 4 -11.07 7.02 30.44
N GLU A 5 -11.54 6.76 31.65
CA GLU A 5 -10.74 6.24 32.75
C GLU A 5 -10.20 4.85 32.41
N LEU A 6 -8.90 4.64 32.63
CA LEU A 6 -8.31 3.30 32.53
C LEU A 6 -8.66 2.50 33.79
N LEU A 7 -9.60 1.58 33.64
CA LEU A 7 -10.06 0.72 34.74
C LEU A 7 -9.13 -0.49 34.96
N PHE A 8 -8.55 -1.01 33.88
CA PHE A 8 -7.68 -2.18 33.94
C PHE A 8 -6.66 -2.17 32.81
N VAL A 9 -5.44 -2.60 33.13
CA VAL A 9 -4.38 -2.92 32.17
C VAL A 9 -3.74 -4.22 32.63
N ASN A 10 -3.51 -5.17 31.71
CA ASN A 10 -2.87 -6.44 32.06
C ASN A 10 -1.39 -6.26 32.46
N ALA A 11 -0.74 -7.33 32.91
CA ALA A 11 0.65 -7.26 33.37
C ALA A 11 1.62 -6.73 32.30
N TYR A 12 1.46 -7.17 31.05
CA TYR A 12 2.26 -6.69 29.92
C TYR A 12 2.08 -5.18 29.70
N GLY A 13 0.84 -4.70 29.69
CA GLY A 13 0.55 -3.28 29.51
C GLY A 13 1.06 -2.43 30.67
N ARG A 14 0.99 -2.91 31.92
CA ARG A 14 1.60 -2.21 33.07
C ARG A 14 3.11 -2.07 32.93
N GLN A 15 3.79 -3.14 32.49
CA GLN A 15 5.23 -3.08 32.22
C GLN A 15 5.57 -2.09 31.11
N LYS A 16 4.72 -2.00 30.08
CA LYS A 16 4.95 -1.15 28.91
C LYS A 16 4.61 0.33 29.16
N TRP A 17 3.53 0.61 29.88
CA TRP A 17 2.95 1.94 30.00
C TRP A 17 3.04 2.57 31.40
N GLY A 18 3.39 1.79 32.41
CA GLY A 18 3.50 2.21 33.81
C GLY A 18 2.17 2.18 34.58
N GLU A 19 2.15 2.91 35.70
CA GLU A 19 0.96 3.07 36.55
C GLU A 19 -0.12 3.90 35.83
N PHE A 20 -1.39 3.49 35.99
CA PHE A 20 -2.53 4.04 35.22
C PHE A 20 -3.72 4.50 36.09
N GLN A 21 -3.68 4.26 37.40
CA GLN A 21 -4.81 4.45 38.31
C GLN A 21 -5.23 5.92 38.34
N GLY A 22 -6.54 6.15 38.17
CA GLY A 22 -7.13 7.49 38.11
C GLY A 22 -6.75 8.30 36.86
N ARG A 23 -6.06 7.70 35.88
CA ARG A 23 -5.65 8.37 34.64
C ARG A 23 -6.51 7.95 33.46
N ARG A 24 -6.66 8.85 32.49
CA ARG A 24 -7.42 8.62 31.27
C ARG A 24 -6.55 7.91 30.22
N CYS A 25 -7.17 7.14 29.33
CA CYS A 25 -6.47 6.31 28.36
C CYS A 25 -5.49 7.10 27.50
N TRP A 26 -5.88 8.25 26.95
CA TRP A 26 -5.00 9.07 26.12
C TRP A 26 -3.86 9.75 26.90
N GLN A 27 -3.96 9.90 28.22
CA GLN A 27 -2.88 10.47 29.03
C GLN A 27 -1.75 9.46 29.28
N ILE A 28 -2.03 8.17 29.07
CA ILE A 28 -1.10 7.06 29.30
C ILE A 28 -0.66 6.45 27.98
N LEU A 29 -1.60 6.14 27.11
CA LEU A 29 -1.35 5.34 25.92
C LEU A 29 -0.94 6.20 24.72
N GLN A 30 -1.13 7.52 24.78
CA GLN A 30 -0.86 8.44 23.67
C GLN A 30 -0.03 9.63 24.15
N ASP A 31 0.74 10.24 23.26
CA ASP A 31 1.45 11.51 23.50
C ASP A 31 0.68 12.71 22.96
N GLU A 32 0.90 13.85 23.62
CA GLU A 32 0.49 15.21 23.22
C GLU A 32 -1.01 15.40 22.92
N GLN A 33 -1.88 14.64 23.59
CA GLN A 33 -3.32 14.80 23.42
C GLN A 33 -3.91 15.82 24.42
N PRO A 34 -4.52 16.93 23.96
CA PRO A 34 -5.19 17.89 24.84
C PRO A 34 -6.52 17.37 25.41
N GLY A 35 -7.00 16.22 24.94
CA GLY A 35 -8.27 15.60 25.31
C GLY A 35 -8.43 14.21 24.69
N PRO A 36 -9.67 13.70 24.56
CA PRO A 36 -9.93 12.45 23.83
C PRO A 36 -9.32 12.48 22.43
N CYS A 37 -8.76 11.35 22.00
CA CYS A 37 -8.16 11.21 20.67
C CYS A 37 -9.22 11.47 19.59
N GLY A 38 -8.86 12.22 18.54
CA GLY A 38 -9.72 12.40 17.36
C GLY A 38 -10.03 11.10 16.61
N PHE A 39 -9.22 10.06 16.84
CA PHE A 39 -9.38 8.71 16.29
C PHE A 39 -9.99 7.71 17.29
N CYS A 40 -10.59 8.18 18.39
CA CYS A 40 -11.17 7.28 19.38
C CYS A 40 -12.32 6.45 18.78
N SER A 41 -12.28 5.13 18.99
CA SER A 41 -13.29 4.20 18.50
C SER A 41 -14.57 4.14 19.34
N ASN A 42 -14.65 4.82 20.50
CA ASN A 42 -15.77 4.67 21.44
C ASN A 42 -17.14 4.90 20.79
N SER A 43 -17.25 5.84 19.83
CA SER A 43 -18.48 6.14 19.09
C SER A 43 -18.95 5.00 18.17
N GLN A 44 -18.10 4.02 17.91
CA GLN A 44 -18.36 2.89 17.02
C GLN A 44 -18.77 1.62 17.79
N LEU A 45 -18.68 1.63 19.13
CA LEU A 45 -18.86 0.44 19.97
C LEU A 45 -20.29 0.27 20.49
N LEU A 46 -21.15 1.27 20.29
CA LEU A 46 -22.56 1.24 20.68
C LEU A 46 -23.46 1.39 19.46
N ASP A 47 -24.62 0.76 19.52
CA ASP A 47 -25.71 0.98 18.57
C ASP A 47 -26.54 2.23 18.92
N ALA A 48 -27.61 2.47 18.15
CA ALA A 48 -28.50 3.61 18.35
C ALA A 48 -29.24 3.60 19.70
N ASP A 49 -29.41 2.42 20.32
CA ASP A 49 -30.06 2.24 21.62
C ASP A 49 -29.06 2.29 22.78
N GLY A 50 -27.77 2.54 22.50
CA GLY A 50 -26.70 2.58 23.49
C GLY A 50 -26.24 1.20 23.96
N LYS A 51 -26.55 0.13 23.21
CA LYS A 51 -26.11 -1.24 23.52
C LYS A 51 -24.85 -1.62 22.73
N PRO A 52 -24.02 -2.55 23.23
CA PRO A 52 -22.82 -3.01 22.51
C PRO A 52 -23.11 -3.48 21.08
N SER A 53 -22.42 -2.90 20.09
CA SER A 53 -22.63 -3.16 18.66
C SER A 53 -21.77 -4.29 18.08
N GLY A 54 -20.86 -4.86 18.88
CA GLY A 54 -19.94 -5.93 18.48
C GLY A 54 -18.46 -5.53 18.56
N VAL A 55 -17.60 -6.30 17.89
CA VAL A 55 -16.15 -6.06 17.87
C VAL A 55 -15.78 -5.13 16.72
N HIS A 56 -15.18 -4.00 17.04
CA HIS A 56 -14.56 -3.09 16.10
C HIS A 56 -13.05 -3.39 15.99
N VAL A 57 -12.59 -3.73 14.79
CA VAL A 57 -11.17 -4.02 14.51
C VAL A 57 -10.57 -2.91 13.69
N TRP A 58 -9.46 -2.34 14.15
CA TRP A 58 -8.79 -1.24 13.48
C TRP A 58 -7.29 -1.26 13.73
N GLU A 59 -6.56 -0.51 12.94
CA GLU A 59 -5.10 -0.39 13.05
C GLU A 59 -4.72 1.08 13.17
N PHE A 60 -3.78 1.38 14.06
CA PHE A 60 -3.24 2.73 14.18
C PHE A 60 -1.78 2.70 14.59
N GLN A 61 -1.08 3.79 14.27
CA GLN A 61 0.26 4.03 14.77
C GLN A 61 0.15 4.84 16.05
N ASN A 62 0.65 4.27 17.14
CA ASN A 62 0.60 4.88 18.45
C ASN A 62 1.48 6.14 18.51
N THR A 63 0.93 7.24 19.02
CA THR A 63 1.63 8.54 18.98
C THR A 63 2.77 8.61 19.98
N ARG A 64 2.74 7.80 21.04
CA ARG A 64 3.74 7.81 22.11
C ARG A 64 4.98 6.99 21.79
N ASN A 65 4.81 5.80 21.22
CA ASN A 65 5.94 4.90 20.96
C ASN A 65 6.21 4.65 19.46
N GLY A 66 5.37 5.17 18.56
CA GLY A 66 5.51 5.00 17.11
C GLY A 66 5.25 3.58 16.59
N HIS A 67 4.83 2.64 17.45
CA HIS A 67 4.52 1.27 17.05
C HIS A 67 3.13 1.19 16.42
N TRP A 68 2.96 0.25 15.52
CA TRP A 68 1.66 -0.07 14.94
C TRP A 68 0.95 -1.10 15.80
N TYR A 69 -0.32 -0.85 16.09
CA TYR A 69 -1.18 -1.78 16.80
C TYR A 69 -2.41 -2.13 15.98
N GLN A 70 -2.79 -3.39 16.00
CA GLN A 70 -4.14 -3.84 15.65
C GLN A 70 -4.95 -3.93 16.94
N CYS A 71 -5.99 -3.11 17.06
CA CYS A 71 -6.87 -3.10 18.20
C CYS A 71 -8.19 -3.79 17.85
N ARG A 72 -8.66 -4.59 18.81
CA ARG A 72 -10.01 -5.17 18.82
C ARG A 72 -10.73 -4.60 20.02
N ASP A 73 -11.69 -3.72 19.73
CA ASP A 73 -12.45 -3.01 20.72
C ASP A 73 -13.87 -3.55 20.77
N GLN A 74 -14.43 -3.69 21.95
CA GLN A 74 -15.87 -3.85 22.12
C GLN A 74 -16.34 -3.13 23.38
N ALA A 75 -17.60 -2.71 23.39
CA ALA A 75 -18.25 -2.31 24.62
C ALA A 75 -18.67 -3.56 25.42
N ILE A 76 -18.43 -3.56 26.73
CA ILE A 76 -18.91 -4.58 27.66
C ILE A 76 -19.55 -3.94 28.88
N GLU A 77 -20.41 -4.69 29.56
CA GLU A 77 -20.88 -4.33 30.89
C GLU A 77 -19.79 -4.69 31.92
N TRP A 78 -19.41 -3.72 32.75
CA TRP A 78 -18.43 -3.88 33.82
C TRP A 78 -19.10 -4.39 35.11
N THR A 79 -18.31 -4.82 36.09
CA THR A 79 -18.81 -5.42 37.34
C THR A 79 -19.69 -4.49 38.19
N ASP A 80 -19.64 -3.18 37.91
CA ASP A 80 -20.46 -2.14 38.57
C ASP A 80 -21.64 -1.66 37.71
N GLY A 81 -21.94 -2.35 36.60
CA GLY A 81 -23.03 -2.03 35.67
C GLY A 81 -22.71 -0.93 34.65
N ARG A 82 -21.52 -0.32 34.69
CA ARG A 82 -21.13 0.68 33.67
C ARG A 82 -20.79 -0.01 32.35
N ILE A 83 -21.16 0.63 31.23
CA ILE A 83 -20.65 0.24 29.92
C ILE A 83 -19.25 0.81 29.70
N VAL A 84 -18.28 -0.09 29.47
CA VAL A 84 -16.86 0.21 29.33
C VAL A 84 -16.31 -0.35 28.02
N ARG A 85 -15.19 0.20 27.55
CA ARG A 85 -14.46 -0.36 26.42
C ARG A 85 -13.47 -1.42 26.91
N LEU A 86 -13.57 -2.61 26.33
CA LEU A 86 -12.52 -3.62 26.37
C LEU A 86 -11.70 -3.52 25.08
N GLU A 87 -10.40 -3.37 25.21
CA GLU A 87 -9.46 -3.33 24.08
C GLU A 87 -8.44 -4.46 24.19
N ILE A 88 -8.19 -5.14 23.08
CA ILE A 88 -7.03 -6.02 22.89
C ILE A 88 -6.15 -5.40 21.81
N ALA A 89 -4.96 -4.92 22.18
CA ALA A 89 -3.99 -4.34 21.27
C ALA A 89 -2.86 -5.33 20.97
N THR A 90 -2.69 -5.69 19.70
CA THR A 90 -1.59 -6.54 19.20
C THR A 90 -0.58 -5.67 18.47
N ASP A 91 0.69 -5.70 18.89
CA ASP A 91 1.76 -5.00 18.19
C ASP A 91 2.01 -5.68 16.83
N ILE A 92 1.82 -4.93 15.75
CA ILE A 92 1.95 -5.37 14.35
C ILE A 92 3.07 -4.59 13.63
N THR A 93 3.95 -3.95 14.38
CA THR A 93 5.01 -3.08 13.84
C THR A 93 5.89 -3.84 12.84
N ASP A 94 6.31 -5.06 13.19
CA ASP A 94 7.17 -5.85 12.30
C ASP A 94 6.43 -6.31 11.05
N ARG A 95 5.15 -6.66 11.17
CA ARG A 95 4.30 -6.96 10.01
C ARG A 95 4.22 -5.76 9.05
N LYS A 96 3.94 -4.55 9.57
CA LYS A 96 3.88 -3.33 8.77
C LYS A 96 5.22 -3.00 8.10
N ARG A 97 6.34 -3.19 8.81
CA ARG A 97 7.69 -3.01 8.24
C ARG A 97 7.98 -4.00 7.11
N MET A 98 7.59 -5.26 7.27
CA MET A 98 7.72 -6.29 6.23
C MET A 98 6.85 -6.00 5.02
N GLU A 99 5.60 -5.59 5.21
CA GLU A 99 4.69 -5.18 4.13
C GLU A 99 5.29 -4.03 3.30
N GLN A 100 5.78 -2.97 3.97
CA GLN A 100 6.44 -1.85 3.30
C GLN A 100 7.76 -2.23 2.60
N ALA A 101 8.53 -3.14 3.19
CA ALA A 101 9.76 -3.63 2.58
C ALA A 101 9.47 -4.46 1.32
N LEU A 102 8.42 -5.29 1.37
CA LEU A 102 7.96 -6.08 0.24
C LEU A 102 7.46 -5.19 -0.89
N GLU A 103 6.62 -4.19 -0.59
CA GLU A 103 6.13 -3.22 -1.57
C GLU A 103 7.30 -2.53 -2.29
N LYS A 104 8.27 -2.01 -1.52
CA LYS A 104 9.50 -1.42 -2.10
C LYS A 104 10.33 -2.41 -2.91
N ALA A 105 10.37 -3.68 -2.53
CA ALA A 105 11.10 -4.71 -3.26
C ALA A 105 10.41 -5.05 -4.58
N VAL A 106 9.08 -5.13 -4.57
CA VAL A 106 8.25 -5.31 -5.77
C VAL A 106 8.46 -4.13 -6.72
N ASP A 107 8.34 -2.89 -6.25
CA ASP A 107 8.56 -1.70 -7.07
C ASP A 107 9.96 -1.69 -7.70
N ARG A 108 10.99 -2.08 -6.93
CA ARG A 108 12.36 -2.19 -7.45
C ARG A 108 12.50 -3.32 -8.46
N ALA A 109 11.91 -4.48 -8.20
CA ALA A 109 11.94 -5.61 -9.13
C ALA A 109 11.26 -5.24 -10.45
N GLU A 110 10.09 -4.60 -10.40
CA GLU A 110 9.40 -4.10 -11.58
C GLU A 110 10.20 -2.99 -12.29
N ALA A 111 10.83 -2.08 -11.55
CA ALA A 111 11.69 -1.04 -12.11
C ALA A 111 12.97 -1.59 -12.74
N LEU A 112 13.47 -2.74 -12.29
CA LEU A 112 14.58 -3.47 -12.89
C LEU A 112 14.13 -4.29 -14.11
N ALA A 113 12.90 -4.80 -14.11
CA ALA A 113 12.26 -5.47 -15.23
C ALA A 113 11.77 -4.45 -16.28
N ARG A 114 12.70 -3.68 -16.87
CA ARG A 114 12.41 -2.64 -17.88
C ARG A 114 12.17 -3.19 -19.28
N THR A 115 12.38 -4.48 -19.49
CA THR A 115 12.37 -5.12 -20.81
C THR A 115 11.19 -6.05 -20.96
N ASP A 116 10.60 -6.07 -22.15
CA ASP A 116 9.67 -7.11 -22.57
C ASP A 116 10.43 -8.44 -22.75
N GLU A 117 10.08 -9.45 -21.96
CA GLU A 117 10.79 -10.73 -21.91
C GLU A 117 10.80 -11.46 -23.27
N LEU A 118 9.76 -11.24 -24.09
CA LEU A 118 9.64 -11.90 -25.38
C LEU A 118 10.60 -11.31 -26.41
N THR A 119 10.66 -9.98 -26.51
CA THR A 119 11.39 -9.29 -27.59
C THR A 119 12.72 -8.67 -27.16
N GLY A 120 12.95 -8.52 -25.85
CA GLY A 120 14.11 -7.81 -25.27
C GLY A 120 14.05 -6.28 -25.42
N LEU A 121 12.99 -5.74 -26.04
CA LEU A 121 12.75 -4.30 -26.16
C LEU A 121 12.37 -3.71 -24.81
N ASN A 122 12.37 -2.38 -24.66
CA ASN A 122 11.78 -1.75 -23.48
C ASN A 122 10.31 -2.16 -23.39
N ASN A 123 9.83 -2.52 -22.20
CA ASN A 123 8.41 -2.71 -22.01
C ASN A 123 7.65 -1.37 -22.03
N ARG A 124 6.33 -1.43 -22.06
CA ARG A 124 5.45 -0.26 -21.99
C ARG A 124 5.85 0.76 -20.92
N ARG A 125 6.14 0.34 -19.68
CA ARG A 125 6.51 1.26 -18.59
C ARG A 125 7.82 1.99 -18.93
N ALA A 126 8.85 1.23 -19.29
CA ALA A 126 10.14 1.79 -19.68
C ALA A 126 10.03 2.70 -20.91
N PHE A 127 9.18 2.39 -21.90
CA PHE A 127 8.91 3.26 -23.05
C PHE A 127 8.36 4.62 -22.63
N PHE A 128 7.35 4.66 -21.75
CA PHE A 128 6.76 5.92 -21.27
C PHE A 128 7.73 6.73 -20.40
N ASP A 129 8.43 6.09 -19.47
CA ASP A 129 9.42 6.75 -18.61
C ASP A 129 10.54 7.37 -19.46
N LEU A 130 11.04 6.62 -20.43
CA LEU A 130 12.06 7.09 -21.37
C LEU A 130 11.50 8.17 -22.30
N GLY A 131 10.23 8.07 -22.69
CA GLY A 131 9.51 9.01 -23.55
C GLY A 131 9.29 10.38 -22.91
N GLU A 132 9.21 10.46 -21.58
CA GLU A 132 8.98 11.71 -20.86
C GLU A 132 10.05 12.78 -21.19
N ARG A 133 11.30 12.36 -21.46
CA ARG A 133 12.36 13.28 -21.91
C ARG A 133 12.05 13.95 -23.24
N PHE A 134 11.37 13.26 -24.15
CA PHE A 134 10.94 13.81 -25.43
C PHE A 134 9.77 14.77 -25.24
N CYS A 135 8.83 14.44 -24.36
CA CYS A 135 7.76 15.38 -23.99
C CYS A 135 8.33 16.69 -23.42
N ARG A 136 9.36 16.63 -22.57
CA ARG A 136 10.06 17.82 -22.07
C ARG A 136 10.71 18.64 -23.20
N ARG A 137 11.36 17.97 -24.16
CA ARG A 137 11.97 18.63 -25.34
C ARG A 137 10.93 19.29 -26.24
N ALA A 138 9.79 18.63 -26.46
CA ALA A 138 8.68 19.19 -27.23
C ALA A 138 8.14 20.50 -26.61
N ARG A 139 8.04 20.55 -25.27
CA ARG A 139 7.58 21.76 -24.56
C ARG A 139 8.51 22.97 -24.71
N VAL A 140 9.79 22.76 -25.00
CA VAL A 140 10.77 23.83 -25.22
C VAL A 140 11.11 24.02 -26.72
N GLY A 141 10.22 23.59 -27.61
CA GLY A 141 10.25 23.92 -29.04
C GLY A 141 11.01 22.95 -29.93
N TYR A 142 11.50 21.82 -29.42
CA TYR A 142 12.15 20.81 -30.28
C TYR A 142 11.10 19.87 -30.90
N PRO A 143 11.14 19.64 -32.22
CA PRO A 143 10.21 18.72 -32.86
C PRO A 143 10.46 17.27 -32.40
N VAL A 144 9.37 16.56 -32.12
CA VAL A 144 9.35 15.15 -31.70
C VAL A 144 8.31 14.42 -32.54
N ALA A 145 8.64 13.20 -32.97
CA ALA A 145 7.70 12.29 -33.61
C ALA A 145 7.47 11.07 -32.71
N VAL A 146 6.25 10.54 -32.72
CA VAL A 146 5.89 9.29 -32.05
C VAL A 146 5.22 8.40 -33.09
N LEU A 147 5.65 7.15 -33.17
CA LEU A 147 5.08 6.13 -34.06
C LEU A 147 4.57 4.97 -33.22
N MET A 148 3.32 4.58 -33.46
CA MET A 148 2.75 3.33 -32.97
C MET A 148 2.34 2.53 -34.20
N PHE A 149 2.83 1.30 -34.32
CA PHE A 149 2.53 0.42 -35.45
C PHE A 149 2.16 -0.97 -34.92
N ASP A 150 1.32 -1.68 -35.67
CA ASP A 150 0.90 -3.04 -35.38
C ASP A 150 1.45 -4.00 -36.43
N VAL A 151 1.50 -5.30 -36.13
CA VAL A 151 1.93 -6.33 -37.08
C VAL A 151 0.73 -6.83 -37.86
N ASP A 152 0.64 -6.43 -39.12
CA ASP A 152 -0.48 -6.82 -39.98
C ASP A 152 -0.65 -8.35 -40.05
N HIS A 153 -1.91 -8.78 -39.97
CA HIS A 153 -2.30 -10.19 -40.03
C HIS A 153 -1.66 -11.10 -38.98
N PHE A 154 -1.13 -10.56 -37.87
CA PHE A 154 -0.48 -11.36 -36.82
C PHE A 154 -1.37 -12.48 -36.26
N LYS A 155 -2.67 -12.20 -36.08
CA LYS A 155 -3.65 -13.21 -35.66
C LYS A 155 -3.70 -14.41 -36.60
N ARG A 156 -3.65 -14.19 -37.92
CA ARG A 156 -3.65 -15.28 -38.92
C ARG A 156 -2.41 -16.18 -38.77
N ILE A 157 -1.26 -15.59 -38.42
CA ILE A 157 -0.03 -16.36 -38.15
C ILE A 157 -0.23 -17.27 -36.94
N ASN A 158 -0.76 -16.72 -35.84
CA ASN A 158 -1.08 -17.51 -34.65
C ASN A 158 -2.09 -18.61 -34.92
N ASP A 159 -3.16 -18.30 -35.65
CA ASP A 159 -4.23 -19.27 -35.94
C ASP A 159 -3.74 -20.39 -36.88
N THR A 160 -2.82 -20.08 -37.81
CA THR A 160 -2.31 -21.07 -38.79
C THR A 160 -1.14 -21.90 -38.24
N TYR A 161 -0.24 -21.28 -37.48
CA TYR A 161 1.05 -21.87 -37.09
C TYR A 161 1.25 -21.98 -35.57
N GLY A 162 0.27 -21.55 -34.78
CA GLY A 162 0.31 -21.54 -33.32
C GLY A 162 1.04 -20.34 -32.72
N HIS A 163 0.82 -20.12 -31.42
CA HIS A 163 1.40 -18.99 -30.68
C HIS A 163 2.94 -18.98 -30.67
N ALA A 164 3.59 -20.14 -30.64
CA ALA A 164 5.05 -20.23 -30.69
C ALA A 164 5.64 -19.62 -31.98
N ALA A 165 4.93 -19.73 -33.11
CA ALA A 165 5.33 -19.11 -34.36
C ALA A 165 5.14 -17.58 -34.31
N GLY A 166 4.05 -17.09 -33.72
CA GLY A 166 3.85 -15.66 -33.46
C GLY A 166 4.95 -15.07 -32.57
N ASP A 167 5.31 -15.78 -31.50
CA ASP A 167 6.41 -15.40 -30.61
C ASP A 167 7.75 -15.30 -31.36
N ALA A 168 8.02 -16.22 -32.28
CA ALA A 168 9.21 -16.16 -33.13
C ALA A 168 9.20 -14.92 -34.05
N VAL A 169 8.05 -14.56 -34.60
CA VAL A 169 7.89 -13.32 -35.40
C VAL A 169 8.16 -12.09 -34.54
N LEU A 170 7.59 -12.01 -33.34
CA LEU A 170 7.78 -10.88 -32.44
C LEU A 170 9.25 -10.75 -31.98
N ARG A 171 9.91 -11.86 -31.65
CA ARG A 171 11.37 -11.90 -31.37
C ARG A 171 12.17 -11.34 -32.55
N ALA A 172 11.86 -11.76 -33.77
CA ALA A 172 12.56 -11.31 -34.96
C ALA A 172 12.36 -9.79 -35.20
N ILE A 173 11.17 -9.26 -34.92
CA ILE A 173 10.91 -7.82 -34.99
C ILE A 173 11.73 -7.07 -33.93
N GLY A 174 11.70 -7.56 -32.68
CA GLY A 174 12.49 -7.00 -31.57
C GLY A 174 13.98 -6.92 -31.86
N GLN A 175 14.53 -7.86 -32.62
CA GLN A 175 15.93 -7.88 -33.02
C GLN A 175 16.24 -6.98 -34.23
N ARG A 176 15.30 -6.81 -35.16
CA ARG A 176 15.53 -6.08 -36.43
C ARG A 176 15.33 -4.58 -36.34
N LEU A 177 14.52 -4.09 -35.42
CA LEU A 177 14.22 -2.66 -35.30
C LEU A 177 15.34 -1.83 -34.64
N PRO A 178 15.98 -2.27 -33.52
CA PRO A 178 16.99 -1.45 -32.85
C PRO A 178 18.14 -0.96 -33.75
N PRO A 179 18.69 -1.76 -34.68
CA PRO A 179 19.73 -1.30 -35.60
C PRO A 179 19.29 -0.20 -36.58
N LEU A 180 17.98 -0.03 -36.81
CA LEU A 180 17.43 1.00 -37.71
C LEU A 180 17.23 2.35 -37.02
N LEU A 181 17.36 2.40 -35.70
CA LEU A 181 17.10 3.56 -34.87
C LEU A 181 18.39 4.30 -34.50
N ARG A 182 18.27 5.59 -34.23
CA ARG A 182 19.38 6.39 -33.72
C ARG A 182 19.59 6.08 -32.24
N PRO A 183 20.81 6.28 -31.69
CA PRO A 183 21.08 6.04 -30.27
C PRO A 183 20.18 6.79 -29.30
N ALA A 184 19.62 7.93 -29.71
CA ALA A 184 18.74 8.74 -28.87
C ALA A 184 17.29 8.26 -28.83
N ASP A 185 16.86 7.49 -29.84
CA ASP A 185 15.46 7.07 -30.04
C ASP A 185 15.03 6.06 -28.97
N VAL A 186 13.72 5.95 -28.73
CA VAL A 186 13.14 5.00 -27.77
C VAL A 186 12.21 4.08 -28.52
N LEU A 187 12.48 2.79 -28.40
CA LEU A 187 11.62 1.73 -28.86
C LEU A 187 11.15 0.93 -27.67
N GLY A 188 9.86 0.59 -27.65
CA GLY A 188 9.30 -0.32 -26.68
C GLY A 188 8.11 -1.08 -27.24
N ARG A 189 7.73 -2.12 -26.49
CA ARG A 189 6.61 -3.02 -26.76
C ARG A 189 5.70 -3.11 -25.53
#